data_AF-A0A838SBU0-F1
#
_entry.id   AF-A0A838SBU0-F1
#
_cell.length_a   1.000
_cell.length_b   1.000
_cell.length_c   1.000
_cell.angle_alpha   90.00
_cell.angle_beta   90.00
_cell.angle_gamma   90.00
#
_symmetry.space_group_name_H-M   'P 1'
#
loop_
_entity.id
_entity.type
_entity.pdbx_description
1 polymer ?
#
loop_
_entity_poly.entity_id
_entity_poly.type
_entity_poly.pdbx_seq_one_letter_code
_entity_poly.pdbx_strand_id
1 'polypeptide(L)'
;MVQSVLVQRTGTLGEFTAWLLSWTVLQTESAPENPVYQALGHAINLSLAKSEWQRGDSVLGVLARWFCHLLSADERLQICNPPGNIALARDCPNHPIHLLLRDDKLELRLSAKFRKAFGVDLVVHRNAGSQVPLHVGDRPSPFEGEDRVSISYIERLEELPTLHTQGDGMRSFAGVLLATSVGRESIMLIDEPEAFLHPPQARLLGTTLVEDRNRERQLFIATHSTDILRGVLDTESPNVRVVRIRRSGSTNTVRLLSNERIKQLWGDPLLRY
;
A
#
# COMPACT_ATOMS: atom_id res chain seq x y z
N MET A 1 -4.80 -14.59 24.17
CA MET A 1 -4.17 -13.25 24.19
C MET A 1 -2.73 -13.39 23.78
N VAL A 2 -2.18 -12.42 23.03
CA VAL A 2 -0.74 -12.35 22.78
C VAL A 2 -0.06 -12.09 24.11
N GLN A 3 0.83 -12.99 24.54
CA GLN A 3 1.48 -12.90 25.86
C GLN A 3 2.71 -11.99 25.83
N SER A 4 3.41 -11.93 24.70
CA SER A 4 4.53 -11.02 24.46
C SER A 4 4.80 -10.89 22.96
N VAL A 5 5.47 -9.81 22.58
CA VAL A 5 6.03 -9.60 21.24
C VAL A 5 7.53 -9.36 21.43
N LEU A 6 8.35 -10.15 20.75
CA LEU A 6 9.80 -9.99 20.74
C LEU A 6 10.20 -9.37 19.40
N VAL A 7 10.83 -8.20 19.46
CA VAL A 7 11.39 -7.55 18.29
C VAL A 7 12.87 -7.94 18.19
N GLN A 8 13.24 -8.53 17.06
CA GLN A 8 14.64 -8.76 16.71
C GLN A 8 15.07 -7.69 15.71
N ARG A 9 16.17 -7.01 16.01
CA ARG A 9 16.80 -6.03 15.11
C ARG A 9 18.06 -6.65 14.53
N THR A 10 18.24 -6.50 13.23
CA THR A 10 19.43 -6.97 12.51
C THR A 10 20.00 -5.81 11.70
N GLY A 11 21.32 -5.76 11.59
CA GLY A 11 22.03 -4.73 10.83
C GLY A 11 22.77 -3.73 11.72
N THR A 12 23.89 -3.24 11.21
CA THR A 12 24.73 -2.22 11.83
C THR A 12 24.07 -0.85 11.76
N LEU A 13 24.55 0.10 12.55
CA LEU A 13 24.11 1.50 12.46
C LEU A 13 24.34 2.10 11.07
N GLY A 14 25.42 1.70 10.40
CA GLY A 14 25.74 2.15 9.03
C GLY A 14 24.70 1.66 8.02
N GLU A 15 24.34 0.38 8.08
CA GLU A 15 23.31 -0.20 7.21
C GLU A 15 21.93 0.41 7.46
N PHE A 16 21.54 0.60 8.72
CA PHE A 16 20.29 1.29 9.07
C PHE A 16 20.26 2.73 8.54
N THR A 17 21.36 3.47 8.71
CA THR A 17 21.44 4.85 8.22
C THR A 17 21.35 4.89 6.70
N ALA A 18 22.07 4.01 5.99
CA ALA A 18 22.00 3.92 4.53
C ALA A 18 20.59 3.56 4.05
N TRP A 19 19.93 2.60 4.71
CA TRP A 19 18.54 2.25 4.44
C TRP A 19 17.59 3.44 4.62
N LEU A 20 17.67 4.13 5.77
CA LEU A 20 16.84 5.31 6.07
C LEU A 20 17.05 6.41 5.01
N LEU A 21 18.30 6.70 4.65
CA LEU A 21 18.64 7.71 3.64
C LEU A 21 18.21 7.31 2.21
N SER A 22 18.14 6.01 1.91
CA SER A 22 17.64 5.53 0.61
C SER A 22 16.13 5.72 0.43
N TRP A 23 15.41 5.83 1.56
CA TRP A 23 13.97 6.04 1.58
C TRP A 23 13.58 7.50 1.76
N THR A 24 14.40 8.26 2.49
CA THR A 24 14.10 9.62 2.90
C THR A 24 14.78 10.66 2.04
N VAL A 25 14.24 11.86 2.11
CA VAL A 25 14.88 13.05 1.56
C VAL A 25 15.07 14.06 2.69
N LEU A 26 16.12 14.86 2.58
CA LEU A 26 16.44 15.91 3.54
C LEU A 26 15.38 17.03 3.47
N GLN A 27 14.83 17.41 4.62
CA GLN A 27 13.95 18.56 4.72
C GLN A 27 14.77 19.85 4.52
N THR A 28 14.37 20.66 3.53
CA THR A 28 15.09 21.86 3.07
C THR A 28 15.36 22.90 4.17
N GLU A 29 14.53 22.96 5.22
CA GLU A 29 14.62 23.93 6.32
C GLU A 29 15.22 23.34 7.62
N SER A 30 15.76 22.11 7.58
CA SER A 30 16.33 21.49 8.78
C SER A 30 17.72 22.04 9.14
N ALA A 31 18.01 22.10 10.44
CA ALA A 31 19.28 22.58 10.96
C ALA A 31 20.44 21.70 10.47
N PRO A 32 21.56 22.27 9.96
CA PRO A 32 22.68 21.50 9.41
C PRO A 32 23.27 20.48 10.39
N GLU A 33 23.29 20.82 11.68
CA GLU A 33 23.79 19.97 12.76
C GLU A 33 22.86 18.79 13.11
N ASN A 34 21.58 18.86 12.77
CA ASN A 34 20.60 17.80 13.04
C ASN A 34 19.53 17.73 11.95
N PRO A 35 19.86 17.16 10.78
CA PRO A 35 18.96 17.11 9.65
C PRO A 35 17.70 16.29 9.95
N VAL A 36 16.56 16.77 9.45
CA VAL A 36 15.29 16.07 9.47
C VAL A 36 15.09 15.37 8.14
N TYR A 37 14.83 14.07 8.21
CA TYR A 37 14.57 13.21 7.06
C TYR A 37 13.08 12.91 6.96
N GLN A 38 12.52 13.03 5.75
CA GLN A 38 11.11 12.82 5.49
C GLN A 38 10.85 11.78 4.40
N ALA A 39 9.79 10.99 4.57
CA ALA A 39 9.28 10.07 3.57
C ALA A 39 7.79 9.75 3.83
N LEU A 40 6.92 9.87 2.82
CA LEU A 40 5.50 9.44 2.89
C LEU A 40 4.76 9.88 4.16
N GLY A 41 4.95 11.13 4.61
CA GLY A 41 4.31 11.68 5.81
C GLY A 41 5.03 11.37 7.14
N HIS A 42 6.10 10.59 7.11
CA HIS A 42 7.00 10.41 8.25
C HIS A 42 8.09 11.48 8.27
N ALA A 43 8.50 11.89 9.47
CA ALA A 43 9.64 12.78 9.69
C ALA A 43 10.43 12.32 10.93
N ILE A 44 11.77 12.31 10.83
CA ILE A 44 12.66 11.97 11.95
C ILE A 44 13.99 12.73 11.86
N ASN A 45 14.47 13.18 13.02
CA ASN A 45 15.81 13.74 13.16
C ASN A 45 16.86 12.62 13.09
N LEU A 46 17.98 12.85 12.39
CA LEU A 46 19.02 11.83 12.25
C LEU A 46 19.63 11.38 13.58
N SER A 47 19.88 12.33 14.49
CA SER A 47 20.41 12.03 15.83
C SER A 47 19.48 11.11 16.61
N LEU A 48 18.17 11.41 16.59
CA LEU A 48 17.14 10.60 17.22
C LEU A 48 17.03 9.20 16.57
N ALA A 49 17.08 9.12 15.24
CA ALA A 49 17.05 7.83 14.54
C ALA A 49 18.24 6.95 14.95
N LYS A 50 19.44 7.52 15.02
CA LYS A 50 20.65 6.80 15.44
C LYS A 50 20.59 6.38 16.91
N SER A 51 20.17 7.28 17.80
CA SER A 51 20.08 6.96 19.23
C SER A 51 19.06 5.84 19.49
N GLU A 52 17.90 5.89 18.83
CA GLU A 52 16.86 4.87 18.98
C GLU A 52 17.30 3.51 18.40
N TRP A 53 18.03 3.50 17.27
CA TRP A 53 18.59 2.27 16.71
C TRP A 53 19.60 1.60 17.66
N GLN A 54 20.39 2.38 18.39
CA GLN A 54 21.45 1.88 19.29
C GLN A 54 20.96 1.49 20.69
N ARG A 55 19.67 1.70 21.03
CA ARG A 55 19.13 1.33 22.35
C ARG A 55 19.31 -0.16 22.63
N GLY A 56 19.69 -0.55 23.84
CA GLY A 56 19.92 -1.95 24.20
C GLY A 56 18.66 -2.78 24.51
N ASP A 57 17.51 -2.12 24.70
CA ASP A 57 16.24 -2.73 25.13
C ASP A 57 15.43 -3.38 24.00
N SER A 58 15.93 -3.36 22.75
CA SER A 58 15.25 -3.89 21.56
C SER A 58 13.87 -3.27 21.27
N VAL A 59 13.58 -2.13 21.88
CA VAL A 59 12.37 -1.34 21.61
C VAL A 59 12.63 -0.45 20.39
N LEU A 60 11.70 -0.44 19.43
CA LEU A 60 11.80 0.42 18.24
C LEU A 60 11.34 1.86 18.49
N GLY A 61 10.51 2.10 19.51
CA GLY A 61 10.05 3.44 19.87
C GLY A 61 9.48 4.20 18.67
N VAL A 62 10.00 5.40 18.41
CA VAL A 62 9.59 6.26 17.28
C VAL A 62 9.98 5.70 15.90
N LEU A 63 10.88 4.70 15.85
CA LEU A 63 11.23 3.98 14.62
C LEU A 63 10.17 2.94 14.24
N ALA A 64 9.29 2.55 15.15
CA ALA A 64 8.28 1.52 14.87
C ALA A 64 7.45 1.84 13.62
N ARG A 65 7.04 3.11 13.45
CA ARG A 65 6.27 3.60 12.28
C ARG A 65 7.03 3.54 10.95
N TRP A 66 8.36 3.47 10.98
CA TRP A 66 9.21 3.33 9.79
C TRP A 66 9.29 1.86 9.32
N PHE A 67 9.04 0.91 10.23
CA PHE A 67 9.11 -0.52 9.95
C PHE A 67 7.75 -1.18 9.85
N CYS A 68 6.73 -0.65 10.53
CA CYS A 68 5.41 -1.25 10.64
C CYS A 68 4.33 -0.21 10.35
N HIS A 69 3.47 -0.53 9.38
CA HIS A 69 2.35 0.30 8.98
C HIS A 69 1.03 -0.49 9.07
N LEU A 70 0.03 0.06 9.75
CA LEU A 70 -1.32 -0.51 9.83
C LEU A 70 -2.23 0.24 8.87
N LEU A 71 -2.62 -0.42 7.78
CA LEU A 71 -3.56 0.10 6.81
C LEU A 71 -5.00 -0.14 7.26
N SER A 72 -5.56 0.83 7.98
CA SER A 72 -6.94 0.79 8.48
C SER A 72 -7.97 1.07 7.38
N ALA A 73 -9.25 0.76 7.64
CA ALA A 73 -10.33 1.03 6.69
C ALA A 73 -10.48 2.53 6.36
N ASP A 74 -10.40 3.41 7.37
CA ASP A 74 -10.47 4.86 7.15
C ASP A 74 -9.27 5.34 6.31
N GLU A 75 -8.06 4.90 6.66
CA GLU A 75 -6.85 5.29 5.93
C GLU A 75 -6.89 4.91 4.45
N ARG A 76 -7.44 3.72 4.12
CA ARG A 76 -7.66 3.31 2.72
C ARG A 76 -8.57 4.26 1.95
N LEU A 77 -9.55 4.86 2.60
CA LEU A 77 -10.46 5.81 1.97
C LEU A 77 -9.81 7.20 1.87
N GLN A 78 -9.05 7.62 2.89
CA GLN A 78 -8.38 8.92 2.91
C GLN A 78 -7.21 9.02 1.93
N ILE A 79 -6.45 7.94 1.72
CA ILE A 79 -5.31 7.91 0.78
C ILE A 79 -5.71 8.13 -0.69
N CYS A 80 -7.01 8.07 -0.98
CA CYS A 80 -7.55 8.36 -2.32
C CYS A 80 -7.84 9.85 -2.52
N ASN A 81 -7.82 10.66 -1.46
CA ASN A 81 -8.05 12.09 -1.56
C ASN A 81 -6.89 12.76 -2.31
N PRO A 82 -7.16 13.79 -3.14
CA PRO A 82 -6.11 14.49 -3.86
C PRO A 82 -5.13 15.17 -2.90
N PRO A 83 -3.83 14.82 -2.90
CA PRO A 83 -2.84 15.57 -2.14
C PRO A 83 -2.58 16.93 -2.80
N GLY A 84 -2.04 17.87 -2.02
CA GLY A 84 -1.51 19.13 -2.55
C GLY A 84 -0.34 18.88 -3.50
N ASN A 85 -0.28 19.64 -4.59
CA ASN A 85 0.74 19.47 -5.63
C ASN A 85 2.15 19.79 -5.11
N ILE A 86 3.15 19.17 -5.73
CA ILE A 86 4.57 19.30 -5.35
C ILE A 86 5.45 19.60 -6.58
N ALA A 87 6.56 20.30 -6.38
CA ALA A 87 7.58 20.45 -7.40
C ALA A 87 8.31 19.11 -7.60
N LEU A 88 8.00 18.40 -8.69
CA LEU A 88 8.49 17.04 -8.95
C LEU A 88 10.02 16.87 -8.92
N ALA A 89 10.77 17.91 -9.29
CA ALA A 89 12.23 17.88 -9.31
C ALA A 89 12.90 18.24 -7.98
N ARG A 90 12.18 18.86 -7.04
CA ARG A 90 12.76 19.47 -5.82
C ARG A 90 12.17 18.93 -4.54
N ASP A 91 10.86 18.70 -4.53
CA ASP A 91 10.14 18.34 -3.33
C ASP A 91 10.16 16.82 -3.12
N CYS A 92 9.70 16.37 -1.96
CA CYS A 92 9.70 14.97 -1.57
C CYS A 92 8.29 14.41 -1.73
N PRO A 93 8.10 13.23 -2.36
CA PRO A 93 6.80 12.57 -2.37
C PRO A 93 6.37 12.23 -0.94
N ASN A 94 5.37 12.94 -0.44
CA ASN A 94 4.75 12.70 0.87
C ASN A 94 3.42 11.92 0.78
N HIS A 95 2.98 11.58 -0.43
CA HIS A 95 1.73 10.88 -0.70
C HIS A 95 1.92 9.86 -1.85
N PRO A 96 1.28 8.68 -1.84
CA PRO A 96 1.44 7.69 -2.91
C PRO A 96 1.11 8.22 -4.31
N ILE A 97 0.12 9.10 -4.44
CA ILE A 97 -0.24 9.71 -5.73
C ILE A 97 0.92 10.53 -6.31
N HIS A 98 1.77 11.15 -5.48
CA HIS A 98 2.98 11.85 -5.95
C HIS A 98 3.98 10.91 -6.60
N LEU A 99 4.02 9.65 -6.18
CA LEU A 99 4.90 8.65 -6.80
C LEU A 99 4.32 8.17 -8.13
N LEU A 100 2.99 8.06 -8.26
CA LEU A 100 2.35 7.80 -9.56
C LEU A 100 2.59 8.95 -10.54
N LEU A 101 2.59 10.18 -10.05
CA LEU A 101 2.88 11.37 -10.85
C LEU A 101 4.33 11.36 -11.40
N ARG A 102 5.28 10.76 -10.67
CA ARG A 102 6.70 10.65 -11.09
C ARG A 102 7.03 9.41 -11.91
N ASP A 103 6.31 8.31 -11.69
CA ASP A 103 6.60 7.00 -12.30
C ASP A 103 5.41 6.51 -13.12
N ASP A 104 5.52 6.69 -14.43
CA ASP A 104 4.52 6.24 -15.41
C ASP A 104 4.33 4.73 -15.40
N LYS A 105 5.40 3.95 -15.16
CA LYS A 105 5.29 2.49 -15.13
C LYS A 105 4.50 2.06 -13.92
N LEU A 106 4.70 2.73 -12.78
CA LEU A 106 3.93 2.50 -11.57
C LEU A 106 2.45 2.84 -11.79
N GLU A 107 2.13 4.01 -12.36
CA GLU A 107 0.75 4.39 -12.68
C GLU A 107 0.08 3.35 -13.59
N LEU A 108 0.69 3.00 -14.71
CA LEU A 108 0.12 2.05 -15.68
C LEU A 108 -0.10 0.67 -15.07
N ARG A 109 0.83 0.20 -14.23
CA ARG A 109 0.73 -1.08 -13.53
C ARG A 109 -0.46 -1.10 -12.56
N LEU A 110 -0.69 -0.02 -11.82
CA LEU A 110 -1.82 0.09 -10.89
C LEU A 110 -3.14 0.26 -11.66
N SER A 111 -3.14 1.07 -12.72
CA SER A 111 -4.30 1.25 -13.61
C SER A 111 -4.74 -0.07 -14.23
N ALA A 112 -3.82 -0.92 -14.69
CA ALA A 112 -4.14 -2.22 -15.27
C ALA A 112 -4.86 -3.14 -14.27
N LYS A 113 -4.45 -3.14 -12.99
CA LYS A 113 -5.10 -3.91 -11.93
C LYS A 113 -6.47 -3.35 -11.57
N PHE A 114 -6.57 -2.03 -11.50
CA PHE A 114 -7.83 -1.35 -11.26
C PHE A 114 -8.84 -1.62 -12.39
N ARG A 115 -8.41 -1.54 -13.65
CA ARG A 115 -9.24 -1.90 -14.81
C ARG A 115 -9.66 -3.36 -14.79
N LYS A 116 -8.78 -4.28 -14.39
CA LYS A 116 -9.16 -5.70 -14.23
C LYS A 116 -10.27 -5.90 -13.17
N ALA A 117 -10.36 -5.02 -12.17
CA ALA A 117 -11.37 -5.07 -11.11
C ALA A 117 -12.69 -4.35 -11.46
N PHE A 118 -12.60 -3.20 -12.14
CA PHE A 118 -13.73 -2.28 -12.35
C PHE A 118 -14.04 -1.93 -13.80
N GLY A 119 -13.22 -2.37 -14.76
CA GLY A 119 -13.39 -2.10 -16.20
C GLY A 119 -12.84 -0.73 -16.66
N VAL A 120 -12.44 0.13 -15.74
CA VAL A 120 -12.02 1.52 -15.99
C VAL A 120 -10.58 1.77 -15.50
N ASP A 121 -9.89 2.74 -16.07
CA ASP A 121 -8.52 3.11 -15.68
C ASP A 121 -8.47 4.00 -14.46
N LEU A 122 -7.29 3.99 -13.80
CA LEU A 122 -6.84 5.08 -12.95
C LEU A 122 -5.91 5.98 -13.75
N VAL A 123 -6.17 7.28 -13.76
CA VAL A 123 -5.36 8.25 -14.49
C VAL A 123 -4.95 9.38 -13.57
N VAL A 124 -3.65 9.63 -13.45
CA VAL A 124 -3.13 10.74 -12.63
C VAL A 124 -3.26 12.05 -13.41
N HIS A 125 -3.92 13.05 -12.82
CA HIS A 125 -3.97 14.39 -13.40
C HIS A 125 -2.66 15.13 -13.15
N ARG A 126 -1.87 15.35 -14.22
CA ARG A 126 -0.50 15.88 -14.10
C ARG A 126 -0.43 17.41 -13.99
N ASN A 127 -1.52 18.11 -14.27
CA ASN A 127 -1.54 19.57 -14.36
C ASN A 127 -2.84 20.19 -13.78
N ALA A 128 -3.30 19.71 -12.60
CA ALA A 128 -4.56 20.17 -11.97
C ALA A 128 -4.38 21.41 -11.07
N GLY A 129 -3.29 22.15 -11.25
CA GLY A 129 -2.96 23.30 -10.41
C GLY A 129 -2.50 22.90 -9.00
N SER A 130 -3.34 23.16 -7.99
CA SER A 130 -2.96 23.08 -6.57
C SER A 130 -3.05 21.68 -5.96
N GLN A 131 -3.75 20.74 -6.60
CA GLN A 131 -3.91 19.36 -6.13
C GLN A 131 -3.60 18.36 -7.26
N VAL A 132 -3.39 17.10 -6.88
CA VAL A 132 -3.12 16.00 -7.82
C VAL A 132 -4.21 14.93 -7.68
N PRO A 133 -5.38 15.07 -8.35
CA PRO A 133 -6.42 14.06 -8.30
C PRO A 133 -6.09 12.84 -9.18
N LEU A 134 -6.70 11.71 -8.83
CA LEU A 134 -6.83 10.55 -9.72
C LEU A 134 -8.22 10.58 -10.36
N HIS A 135 -8.29 10.42 -11.67
CA HIS A 135 -9.52 10.20 -12.43
C HIS A 135 -9.76 8.72 -12.67
N VAL A 136 -11.04 8.38 -12.81
CA VAL A 136 -11.53 7.02 -13.07
C VAL A 136 -12.34 7.04 -14.36
N GLY A 137 -11.96 6.22 -15.35
CA GLY A 137 -12.70 6.13 -16.60
C GLY A 137 -11.85 5.56 -17.73
N ASP A 138 -12.28 5.74 -18.97
CA ASP A 138 -11.46 5.37 -20.12
C ASP A 138 -10.37 6.42 -20.35
N ARG A 139 -9.10 6.02 -20.18
CA ARG A 139 -7.96 6.91 -20.37
C ARG A 139 -7.98 7.54 -21.76
N PRO A 140 -8.01 8.89 -21.87
CA PRO A 140 -7.93 9.56 -23.15
C PRO A 140 -6.63 9.17 -23.87
N SER A 141 -6.71 8.94 -25.17
CA SER A 141 -5.51 8.78 -26.00
C SER A 141 -5.01 10.16 -26.45
N PRO A 142 -3.71 10.48 -26.32
CA PRO A 142 -3.17 11.70 -26.89
C PRO A 142 -3.32 11.72 -28.42
N PHE A 143 -3.72 12.86 -28.96
CA PHE A 143 -3.71 13.17 -30.38
C PHE A 143 -2.28 13.43 -30.88
N GLU A 144 -2.13 13.56 -32.20
CA GLU A 144 -0.83 13.87 -32.80
C GLU A 144 -0.31 15.24 -32.31
N GLY A 145 0.92 15.26 -31.81
CA GLY A 145 1.53 16.46 -31.22
C GLY A 145 1.06 16.79 -29.80
N GLU A 146 0.19 15.98 -29.21
CA GLU A 146 -0.32 16.16 -27.86
C GLU A 146 0.42 15.27 -26.85
N ASP A 147 0.48 15.73 -25.61
CA ASP A 147 0.92 14.95 -24.47
C ASP A 147 -0.08 15.03 -23.30
N ARG A 148 0.26 14.37 -22.18
CA ARG A 148 -0.62 14.28 -21.00
C ARG A 148 -0.73 15.57 -20.18
N VAL A 149 0.00 16.63 -20.55
CA VAL A 149 -0.08 17.96 -19.91
C VAL A 149 -0.64 19.03 -20.86
N SER A 150 -0.92 18.66 -22.10
CA SER A 150 -1.56 19.50 -23.10
C SER A 150 -3.00 19.84 -22.68
N ILE A 151 -3.42 21.09 -22.92
CA ILE A 151 -4.72 21.60 -22.47
C ILE A 151 -5.87 20.75 -23.01
N SER A 152 -5.85 20.42 -24.31
CA SER A 152 -6.88 19.57 -24.95
C SER A 152 -6.95 18.14 -24.40
N TYR A 153 -5.87 17.63 -23.78
CA TYR A 153 -5.85 16.32 -23.14
C TYR A 153 -6.48 16.43 -21.76
N ILE A 154 -6.11 17.49 -21.04
CA ILE A 154 -6.62 17.80 -19.71
C ILE A 154 -8.13 18.01 -19.76
N GLU A 155 -8.65 18.78 -20.70
CA GLU A 155 -10.10 19.00 -20.86
C GLU A 155 -10.86 17.67 -20.97
N ARG A 156 -10.36 16.72 -21.78
CA ARG A 156 -10.96 15.38 -21.91
C ARG A 156 -10.76 14.51 -20.67
N LEU A 157 -9.67 14.69 -19.94
CA LEU A 157 -9.42 13.98 -18.68
C LEU A 157 -10.37 14.48 -17.58
N GLU A 158 -10.61 15.79 -17.52
CA GLU A 158 -11.48 16.44 -16.52
C GLU A 158 -12.97 16.10 -16.72
N GLU A 159 -13.37 15.63 -17.89
CA GLU A 159 -14.69 15.02 -18.11
C GLU A 159 -14.89 13.71 -17.34
N LEU A 160 -13.81 13.02 -16.97
CA LEU A 160 -13.88 11.79 -16.20
C LEU A 160 -14.11 12.08 -14.71
N PRO A 161 -14.90 11.27 -14.00
CA PRO A 161 -15.08 11.44 -12.57
C PRO A 161 -13.79 11.17 -11.79
N THR A 162 -13.64 11.79 -10.62
CA THR A 162 -12.46 11.62 -9.77
C THR A 162 -12.62 10.45 -8.80
N LEU A 163 -11.53 9.75 -8.48
CA LEU A 163 -11.51 8.59 -7.59
C LEU A 163 -12.09 8.90 -6.19
N HIS A 164 -11.75 10.05 -5.62
CA HIS A 164 -12.17 10.42 -4.26
C HIS A 164 -13.69 10.69 -4.14
N THR A 165 -14.39 10.89 -5.26
CA THR A 165 -15.85 11.02 -5.31
C THR A 165 -16.56 9.71 -5.63
N GLN A 166 -15.82 8.63 -5.89
CA GLN A 166 -16.40 7.31 -6.17
C GLN A 166 -16.84 6.59 -4.90
N GLY A 167 -17.63 5.53 -5.06
CA GLY A 167 -18.06 4.68 -3.97
C GLY A 167 -16.89 3.98 -3.25
N ASP A 168 -17.13 3.58 -2.00
CA ASP A 168 -16.10 3.05 -1.11
C ASP A 168 -15.44 1.77 -1.63
N GLY A 169 -16.09 0.98 -2.49
CA GLY A 169 -15.47 -0.17 -3.13
C GLY A 169 -14.28 0.20 -4.02
N MET A 170 -14.45 1.21 -4.89
CA MET A 170 -13.36 1.71 -5.75
C MET A 170 -12.26 2.36 -4.91
N ARG A 171 -12.63 3.20 -3.95
CA ARG A 171 -11.68 3.89 -3.06
C ARG A 171 -10.89 2.91 -2.20
N SER A 172 -11.56 1.94 -1.57
CA SER A 172 -10.91 0.93 -0.74
C SER A 172 -9.92 0.09 -1.57
N PHE A 173 -10.33 -0.40 -2.74
CA PHE A 173 -9.45 -1.18 -3.62
C PHE A 173 -8.23 -0.36 -4.08
N ALA A 174 -8.45 0.85 -4.59
CA ALA A 174 -7.37 1.73 -5.02
C ALA A 174 -6.46 2.11 -3.83
N GLY A 175 -7.02 2.34 -2.65
CA GLY A 175 -6.29 2.66 -1.44
C GLY A 175 -5.34 1.54 -1.00
N VAL A 176 -5.78 0.27 -1.08
CA VAL A 176 -4.88 -0.88 -0.86
C VAL A 176 -3.77 -0.90 -1.90
N LEU A 177 -4.08 -0.74 -3.20
CA LEU A 177 -3.07 -0.73 -4.25
C LEU A 177 -2.04 0.39 -4.04
N LEU A 178 -2.49 1.59 -3.69
CA LEU A 178 -1.61 2.74 -3.43
C LEU A 178 -0.68 2.44 -2.26
N ALA A 179 -1.21 2.03 -1.11
CA ALA A 179 -0.43 1.79 0.10
C ALA A 179 0.61 0.66 -0.10
N THR A 180 0.22 -0.45 -0.73
CA THR A 180 1.09 -1.61 -0.89
C THR A 180 2.20 -1.39 -1.92
N SER A 181 1.96 -0.51 -2.90
CA SER A 181 2.86 -0.33 -4.03
C SER A 181 4.00 0.65 -3.80
N VAL A 182 3.89 1.55 -2.81
CA VAL A 182 4.88 2.62 -2.59
C VAL A 182 5.65 2.56 -1.29
N GLY A 183 5.08 1.95 -0.25
CA GLY A 183 5.68 1.91 1.08
C GLY A 183 6.99 1.09 1.11
N ARG A 184 7.94 1.51 1.96
CA ARG A 184 9.21 0.79 2.21
C ARG A 184 9.27 0.17 3.60
N GLU A 185 8.16 0.17 4.32
CA GLU A 185 8.05 -0.41 5.65
C GLU A 185 8.20 -1.93 5.54
N SER A 186 9.00 -2.54 6.41
CA SER A 186 9.26 -3.99 6.39
C SER A 186 8.02 -4.82 6.71
N ILE A 187 7.05 -4.26 7.44
CA ILE A 187 5.82 -4.91 7.88
C ILE A 187 4.63 -4.03 7.50
N MET A 188 3.63 -4.64 6.88
CA MET A 188 2.32 -4.02 6.65
C MET A 188 1.24 -4.89 7.25
N LEU A 189 0.38 -4.29 8.05
CA LEU A 189 -0.79 -4.91 8.63
C LEU A 189 -2.00 -4.38 7.86
N ILE A 190 -2.83 -5.26 7.31
CA ILE A 190 -4.03 -4.90 6.56
C ILE A 190 -5.21 -5.58 7.21
N ASP A 191 -6.18 -4.79 7.67
CA ASP A 191 -7.38 -5.29 8.34
C ASP A 191 -8.59 -5.20 7.40
N GLU A 192 -9.26 -6.33 7.20
CA GLU A 192 -10.42 -6.51 6.31
C GLU A 192 -10.25 -5.80 4.95
N PRO A 193 -9.24 -6.15 4.14
CA PRO A 193 -9.03 -5.55 2.81
C PRO A 193 -10.23 -5.73 1.87
N GLU A 194 -11.08 -6.73 2.11
CA GLU A 194 -12.33 -6.98 1.40
C GLU A 194 -13.44 -5.97 1.67
N ALA A 195 -13.30 -5.11 2.69
CA ALA A 195 -14.36 -4.19 3.06
C ALA A 195 -14.78 -3.35 1.84
N PHE A 196 -16.09 -3.32 1.59
CA PHE A 196 -16.75 -2.66 0.45
C PHE A 196 -16.59 -3.33 -0.93
N LEU A 197 -15.90 -4.49 -1.02
CA LEU A 197 -15.65 -5.18 -2.29
C LEU A 197 -16.64 -6.31 -2.57
N HIS A 198 -17.02 -6.45 -3.84
CA HIS A 198 -17.73 -7.64 -4.30
C HIS A 198 -16.79 -8.85 -4.37
N PRO A 199 -17.30 -10.09 -4.28
CA PRO A 199 -16.49 -11.31 -4.27
C PRO A 199 -15.41 -11.39 -5.36
N PRO A 200 -15.67 -11.04 -6.64
CA PRO A 200 -14.64 -11.07 -7.68
C PRO A 200 -13.50 -10.07 -7.44
N GLN A 201 -13.82 -8.88 -6.92
CA GLN A 201 -12.86 -7.83 -6.61
C GLN A 201 -12.00 -8.21 -5.40
N ALA A 202 -12.63 -8.78 -4.37
CA ALA A 202 -11.92 -9.30 -3.20
C ALA A 202 -10.94 -10.42 -3.60
N ARG A 203 -11.36 -11.38 -4.44
CA ARG A 203 -10.46 -12.42 -4.96
C ARG A 203 -9.29 -11.84 -5.75
N LEU A 204 -9.57 -10.88 -6.63
CA LEU A 204 -8.52 -10.21 -7.40
C LEU A 204 -7.55 -9.44 -6.49
N LEU A 205 -8.06 -8.79 -5.44
CA LEU A 205 -7.23 -8.09 -4.46
C LEU A 205 -6.29 -9.06 -3.74
N GLY A 206 -6.83 -10.18 -3.26
CA GLY A 206 -6.03 -11.23 -2.60
C GLY A 206 -4.89 -11.74 -3.49
N THR A 207 -5.17 -11.96 -4.78
CA THR A 207 -4.16 -12.36 -5.78
C THR A 207 -3.09 -11.28 -5.92
N THR A 208 -3.52 -10.02 -6.10
CA THR A 208 -2.64 -8.87 -6.34
C THR A 208 -1.70 -8.62 -5.16
N LEU A 209 -2.20 -8.75 -3.92
CA LEU A 209 -1.41 -8.58 -2.70
C LEU A 209 -0.23 -9.55 -2.60
N VAL A 210 -0.36 -10.77 -3.14
CA VAL A 210 0.72 -11.75 -3.13
C VAL A 210 1.69 -11.53 -4.29
N GLU A 211 1.17 -11.26 -5.49
CA GLU A 211 1.98 -11.06 -6.71
C GLU A 211 2.86 -9.80 -6.63
N ASP A 212 2.33 -8.72 -6.08
CA ASP A 212 3.04 -7.43 -5.99
C ASP A 212 3.91 -7.29 -4.75
N ARG A 213 3.88 -8.28 -3.85
CA ARG A 213 4.61 -8.19 -2.59
C ARG A 213 6.10 -8.03 -2.85
N ASN A 214 6.67 -6.91 -2.38
CA ASN A 214 8.12 -6.75 -2.32
C ASN A 214 8.72 -7.87 -1.43
N ARG A 215 9.81 -8.51 -1.88
CA ARG A 215 10.47 -9.61 -1.15
C ARG A 215 10.98 -9.19 0.23
N GLU A 216 11.30 -7.90 0.40
CA GLU A 216 11.77 -7.32 1.66
C GLU A 216 10.62 -6.91 2.61
N ARG A 217 9.37 -7.08 2.17
CA ARG A 217 8.16 -6.66 2.90
C ARG A 217 7.29 -7.86 3.29
N GLN A 218 6.91 -7.92 4.55
CA GLN A 218 5.95 -8.87 5.08
C GLN A 218 4.56 -8.24 5.18
N LEU A 219 3.55 -8.93 4.64
CA LEU A 219 2.14 -8.54 4.76
C LEU A 219 1.45 -9.46 5.76
N PHE A 220 0.78 -8.87 6.76
CA PHE A 220 -0.16 -9.55 7.63
C PHE A 220 -1.57 -9.09 7.26
N ILE A 221 -2.40 -10.02 6.82
CA ILE A 221 -3.76 -9.74 6.39
C ILE A 221 -4.70 -10.41 7.38
N ALA A 222 -5.51 -9.61 8.07
CA ALA A 222 -6.64 -10.10 8.85
C ALA A 222 -7.89 -10.02 7.96
N THR A 223 -8.59 -11.13 7.79
CA THR A 223 -9.71 -11.23 6.86
C THR A 223 -10.69 -12.31 7.34
N HIS A 224 -11.97 -12.08 7.09
CA HIS A 224 -13.02 -13.08 7.21
C HIS A 224 -13.53 -13.54 5.84
N SER A 225 -13.11 -12.86 4.76
CA SER A 225 -13.48 -13.17 3.38
C SER A 225 -12.83 -14.44 2.87
N THR A 226 -13.68 -15.37 2.45
CA THR A 226 -13.25 -16.55 1.71
C THR A 226 -12.68 -16.21 0.34
N ASP A 227 -13.09 -15.10 -0.26
CA ASP A 227 -12.66 -14.70 -1.60
C ASP A 227 -11.25 -14.12 -1.60
N ILE A 228 -10.88 -13.30 -0.60
CA ILE A 228 -9.49 -12.87 -0.38
C ILE A 228 -8.60 -14.10 -0.23
N LEU A 229 -9.01 -15.05 0.62
CA LEU A 229 -8.24 -16.27 0.85
C LEU A 229 -8.08 -17.11 -0.43
N ARG A 230 -9.13 -17.23 -1.27
CA ARG A 230 -9.02 -17.86 -2.61
C ARG A 230 -7.97 -17.17 -3.45
N GLY A 231 -8.07 -15.85 -3.58
CA GLY A 231 -7.11 -15.06 -4.37
C GLY A 231 -5.67 -15.26 -3.92
N VAL A 232 -5.44 -15.23 -2.61
CA VAL A 232 -4.12 -15.45 -2.00
C VAL A 232 -3.57 -16.86 -2.30
N LEU A 233 -4.43 -17.88 -2.30
CA LEU A 233 -4.01 -19.28 -2.49
C LEU A 233 -3.86 -19.67 -3.97
N ASP A 234 -4.62 -19.01 -4.86
CA ASP A 234 -4.59 -19.23 -6.31
C ASP A 234 -3.21 -18.89 -6.90
N THR A 235 -2.41 -18.02 -6.24
CA THR A 235 -1.07 -17.68 -6.70
C THR A 235 -0.04 -18.80 -6.47
N GLU A 236 -0.41 -19.85 -5.71
CA GLU A 236 0.44 -20.98 -5.36
C GLU A 236 1.79 -20.62 -4.73
N SER A 237 1.89 -19.44 -4.12
CA SER A 237 3.16 -18.92 -3.61
C SER A 237 3.58 -19.69 -2.34
N PRO A 238 4.83 -20.19 -2.27
CA PRO A 238 5.34 -20.87 -1.07
C PRO A 238 5.53 -19.90 0.11
N ASN A 239 5.47 -18.59 -0.14
CA ASN A 239 5.63 -17.55 0.87
C ASN A 239 4.33 -17.19 1.58
N VAL A 240 3.22 -17.87 1.27
CA VAL A 240 1.93 -17.68 1.93
C VAL A 240 1.83 -18.62 3.12
N ARG A 241 1.38 -18.09 4.26
CA ARG A 241 1.04 -18.88 5.45
C ARG A 241 -0.33 -18.45 5.95
N VAL A 242 -1.21 -19.42 6.22
CA VAL A 242 -2.57 -19.14 6.69
C VAL A 242 -2.72 -19.58 8.12
N VAL A 243 -3.07 -18.62 8.99
CA VAL A 243 -3.32 -18.86 10.41
C VAL A 243 -4.81 -18.75 10.65
N ARG A 244 -5.46 -19.88 10.95
CA ARG A 244 -6.88 -19.90 11.30
C ARG A 244 -7.04 -19.66 12.80
N ILE A 245 -7.80 -18.62 13.12
CA ILE A 245 -8.20 -18.31 14.50
C ILE A 245 -9.68 -18.64 14.63
N ARG A 246 -10.03 -19.51 15.58
CA ARG A 246 -11.42 -19.79 15.96
C ARG A 246 -11.65 -19.34 17.39
N ARG A 247 -12.67 -18.52 17.59
CA ARG A 247 -13.12 -18.07 18.91
C ARG A 247 -14.26 -18.96 19.39
N SER A 248 -14.18 -19.44 20.62
CA SER A 248 -15.24 -20.16 21.33
C SER A 248 -15.42 -19.51 22.70
N GLY A 249 -16.46 -18.67 22.84
CA GLY A 249 -16.63 -17.82 24.02
C GLY A 249 -15.46 -16.85 24.21
N SER A 250 -14.72 -17.00 25.30
CA SER A 250 -13.54 -16.19 25.66
C SER A 250 -12.20 -16.82 25.20
N THR A 251 -12.23 -18.01 24.61
CA THR A 251 -11.02 -18.76 24.22
C THR A 251 -10.78 -18.67 22.72
N ASN A 252 -9.55 -18.35 22.32
CA ASN A 252 -9.12 -18.35 20.92
C ASN A 252 -8.22 -19.56 20.69
N THR A 253 -8.62 -20.43 19.76
CA THR A 253 -7.77 -21.53 19.26
C THR A 253 -7.13 -21.12 17.94
N VAL A 254 -5.82 -21.26 17.85
CA VAL A 254 -5.02 -20.86 16.68
C VAL A 254 -4.43 -22.10 16.03
N ARG A 255 -4.55 -22.22 14.71
CA ARG A 255 -3.97 -23.31 13.93
C ARG A 255 -3.31 -22.77 12.67
N LEU A 256 -2.05 -23.15 12.44
CA LEU A 256 -1.41 -22.96 11.15
C LEU A 256 -1.97 -24.01 10.19
N LEU A 257 -2.47 -23.57 9.04
CA LEU A 257 -2.97 -24.46 7.99
C LEU A 257 -1.85 -24.69 6.96
N SER A 258 -1.69 -25.93 6.51
CA SER A 258 -0.80 -26.22 5.39
C SER A 258 -1.48 -25.83 4.07
N ASN A 259 -0.73 -25.20 3.16
CA ASN A 259 -1.27 -24.70 1.91
C ASN A 259 -1.88 -25.83 1.06
N GLU A 260 -1.28 -27.02 1.10
CA GLU A 260 -1.78 -28.22 0.40
C GLU A 260 -3.15 -28.65 0.94
N ARG A 261 -3.33 -28.63 2.26
CA ARG A 261 -4.58 -29.05 2.90
C ARG A 261 -5.69 -28.04 2.70
N ILE A 262 -5.36 -26.75 2.60
CA ILE A 262 -6.35 -25.73 2.24
C ILE A 262 -6.78 -25.92 0.79
N LYS A 263 -5.85 -26.11 -0.15
CA LYS A 263 -6.21 -26.40 -1.54
C LYS A 263 -7.11 -27.63 -1.68
N GLN A 264 -6.81 -28.72 -0.96
CA GLN A 264 -7.65 -29.92 -0.94
C GLN A 264 -9.07 -29.65 -0.42
N LEU A 265 -9.20 -28.91 0.68
CA LEU A 265 -10.51 -28.55 1.24
C LEU A 265 -11.34 -27.66 0.30
N TRP A 266 -10.69 -26.83 -0.51
CA TRP A 266 -11.36 -25.84 -1.38
C TRP A 266 -11.56 -26.35 -2.81
N GLY A 267 -10.81 -27.37 -3.19
CA GLY A 267 -11.04 -28.15 -4.40
C GLY A 267 -12.35 -28.95 -4.34
N ASP A 268 -12.86 -29.24 -3.14
CA ASP A 268 -14.14 -29.92 -2.92
C ASP A 268 -15.34 -29.01 -3.29
N PRO A 269 -16.11 -29.34 -4.34
CA PRO A 269 -17.27 -28.57 -4.76
C PRO A 269 -18.34 -28.41 -3.68
N LEU A 270 -18.43 -29.34 -2.71
CA LEU A 270 -19.46 -29.33 -1.66
C LEU A 270 -19.19 -28.30 -0.56
N LEU A 271 -17.94 -27.85 -0.42
CA LEU A 271 -17.52 -26.81 0.52
C LEU A 271 -17.44 -25.43 -0.14
N ARG A 272 -17.89 -25.31 -1.40
CA ARG A 272 -17.96 -24.04 -2.14
C ARG A 272 -19.19 -23.20 -1.78
N TYR A 273 -20.17 -23.79 -1.10
CA TYR A 273 -21.43 -23.18 -0.65
C TYR A 273 -21.52 -23.17 0.87
#